data_AF-A0A6G6Y6G7-F1
#
_entry.id   AF-A0A6G6Y6G7-F1
#
_cell.length_a   1.000
_cell.length_b   1.000
_cell.length_c   1.000
_cell.angle_alpha   90.00
_cell.angle_beta   90.00
_cell.angle_gamma   90.00
#
_symmetry.space_group_name_H-M   'P 1'
#
loop_
_entity.id
_entity.type
_entity.pdbx_description
1 polymer ?
#
loop_
_entity_poly.entity_id
_entity_poly.type
_entity_poly.pdbx_seq_one_letter_code
_entity_poly.pdbx_strand_id
1 'polypeptide(L)'
;MIAALLMLALPQDALLEETPLFDPAEVAQRLDVTSFPNSITPRREPEKSSFADYGFTQVTREGDAVALQPENGRWVFRIRLLGATGDTLRICVLDRALDGGTYFTVAPIEIAEDDDGIFRATGREITSQECR
;
A
#
# COMPACT_ATOMS: atom_id res chain seq x y z
N MET A 1 53.30 33.31 -14.45
CA MET A 1 52.42 33.27 -13.27
C MET A 1 51.17 32.51 -13.67
N ILE A 2 50.95 31.32 -13.11
CA ILE A 2 49.93 30.36 -13.52
C ILE A 2 48.65 30.67 -12.75
N ALA A 3 47.56 30.95 -13.47
CA ALA A 3 46.23 31.08 -12.89
C ALA A 3 45.67 29.67 -12.62
N ALA A 4 45.46 29.35 -11.35
CA ALA A 4 44.84 28.11 -10.92
C ALA A 4 43.31 28.19 -11.14
N LEU A 5 42.80 27.33 -12.03
CA LEU A 5 41.38 27.16 -12.29
C LEU A 5 40.82 26.20 -11.22
N LEU A 6 40.12 26.73 -10.22
CA LEU A 6 39.39 25.93 -9.24
C LEU A 6 38.15 25.35 -9.93
N MET A 7 38.15 24.05 -10.25
CA MET A 7 36.93 23.34 -10.61
C MET A 7 36.12 23.10 -9.33
N LEU A 8 34.97 23.77 -9.23
CA LEU A 8 33.94 23.46 -8.25
C LEU A 8 33.30 22.11 -8.63
N ALA A 9 33.65 21.04 -7.90
CA ALA A 9 32.89 19.80 -7.93
C ALA A 9 31.57 20.05 -7.18
N LEU A 10 30.48 20.24 -7.92
CA LEU A 10 29.13 20.15 -7.35
C LEU A 10 28.88 18.68 -6.98
N PRO A 11 28.37 18.36 -5.78
CA PRO A 11 27.89 17.02 -5.49
C PRO A 11 26.63 16.79 -6.34
N GLN A 12 26.74 15.93 -7.35
CA GLN A 12 25.60 15.53 -8.19
C GLN A 12 24.71 14.47 -7.52
N ASP A 13 25.02 14.07 -6.28
CA ASP A 13 24.24 13.10 -5.50
C ASP A 13 23.11 13.74 -4.68
N ALA A 14 22.54 14.85 -5.16
CA ALA A 14 21.24 15.29 -4.68
C ALA A 14 20.17 14.34 -5.25
N LEU A 15 20.09 13.16 -4.63
CA LEU A 15 18.92 12.33 -4.40
C LEU A 15 17.69 12.86 -5.13
N LEU A 16 17.49 12.37 -6.36
CA LEU A 16 16.14 12.29 -6.91
C LEU A 16 15.40 11.29 -6.01
N GLU A 17 14.75 11.78 -4.96
CA GLU A 17 13.67 11.01 -4.35
C GLU A 17 12.68 10.75 -5.49
N GLU A 18 12.65 9.50 -5.97
CA GLU A 18 11.61 9.08 -6.91
C GLU A 18 10.28 9.33 -6.21
N THR A 19 9.57 10.37 -6.63
CA THR A 19 8.23 10.64 -6.13
C THR A 19 7.44 9.36 -6.34
N PRO A 20 6.89 8.73 -5.29
CA PRO A 20 6.15 7.49 -5.47
C PRO A 20 5.03 7.79 -6.47
N LEU A 21 5.04 7.05 -7.58
CA LEU A 21 4.11 7.22 -8.71
C LEU A 21 2.65 7.10 -8.28
N PHE A 22 2.39 6.54 -7.09
CA PHE A 22 1.07 6.32 -6.52
C PHE A 22 1.04 6.76 -5.05
N ASP A 23 -0.07 7.38 -4.64
CA ASP A 23 -0.35 7.68 -3.24
C ASP A 23 -0.94 6.42 -2.55
N PRO A 24 -0.34 5.90 -1.46
CA PRO A 24 -0.85 4.72 -0.76
C PRO A 24 -2.30 4.89 -0.30
N ALA A 25 -2.72 6.10 0.09
CA ALA A 25 -4.10 6.36 0.49
C ALA A 25 -5.07 6.30 -0.70
N GLU A 26 -4.64 6.73 -1.88
CA GLU A 26 -5.45 6.62 -3.09
C GLU A 26 -5.59 5.15 -3.53
N VAL A 27 -4.47 4.41 -3.54
CA VAL A 27 -4.47 2.97 -3.82
C VAL A 27 -5.40 2.24 -2.87
N ALA A 28 -5.32 2.51 -1.56
CA ALA A 28 -6.21 1.90 -0.58
C ALA A 28 -7.70 2.25 -0.78
N GLN A 29 -8.03 3.49 -1.14
CA GLN A 29 -9.41 3.90 -1.39
C GLN A 29 -10.02 3.19 -2.60
N ARG A 30 -9.19 2.87 -3.59
CA ARG A 30 -9.59 2.23 -4.84
C ARG A 30 -9.36 0.72 -4.85
N LEU A 31 -8.92 0.13 -3.73
CA LEU A 31 -8.63 -1.30 -3.64
C LEU A 31 -9.90 -2.11 -3.33
N ASP A 32 -10.21 -3.07 -4.19
CA ASP A 32 -11.25 -4.07 -3.94
C ASP A 32 -10.77 -5.11 -2.91
N VAL A 33 -11.22 -4.96 -1.67
CA VAL A 33 -10.86 -5.85 -0.55
C VAL A 33 -11.48 -7.24 -0.68
N THR A 34 -12.34 -7.49 -1.67
CA THR A 34 -12.87 -8.84 -1.93
C THR A 34 -11.97 -9.65 -2.86
N SER A 35 -11.06 -8.99 -3.58
CA SER A 35 -10.19 -9.62 -4.59
C SER A 35 -9.03 -10.47 -4.04
N PHE A 36 -8.73 -10.37 -2.73
CA PHE A 36 -7.65 -11.13 -2.08
C PHE A 36 -8.08 -11.65 -0.69
N PRO A 37 -7.47 -12.71 -0.13
CA PRO A 37 -7.79 -13.20 1.21
C PRO A 37 -7.47 -12.19 2.31
N ASN A 38 -8.42 -11.94 3.22
CA ASN A 38 -8.25 -11.11 4.41
C ASN A 38 -9.32 -11.39 5.46
N SER A 39 -9.25 -10.69 6.60
CA SER A 39 -10.14 -10.86 7.75
C SER A 39 -11.60 -10.46 7.52
N ILE A 40 -11.90 -9.78 6.41
CA ILE A 40 -13.27 -9.42 6.02
C ILE A 40 -14.03 -10.65 5.49
N THR A 41 -13.34 -11.73 5.11
CA THR A 41 -13.89 -12.89 4.40
C THR A 41 -15.13 -13.58 5.01
N PRO A 42 -15.39 -13.65 6.34
CA PRO A 42 -16.67 -14.16 6.82
C PRO A 42 -17.81 -13.12 6.77
N ARG A 43 -17.52 -11.85 6.51
CA ARG A 43 -18.46 -10.71 6.54
C ARG A 43 -18.69 -10.07 5.16
N ARG A 44 -18.15 -10.64 4.08
CA ARG A 44 -18.28 -10.06 2.74
C ARG A 44 -19.73 -9.99 2.30
N GLU A 45 -20.10 -8.87 1.68
CA GLU A 45 -21.43 -8.63 1.13
C GLU A 45 -21.33 -8.30 -0.37
N PRO A 46 -22.27 -8.73 -1.23
CA PRO A 46 -22.18 -8.54 -2.68
C PRO A 46 -22.01 -7.09 -3.17
N GLU A 47 -22.48 -6.12 -2.40
CA GLU A 47 -22.47 -4.69 -2.75
C GLU A 47 -21.33 -3.91 -2.07
N LYS A 48 -20.41 -4.60 -1.38
CA LYS A 48 -19.35 -3.99 -0.56
C LYS A 48 -17.98 -4.47 -1.00
N SER A 49 -17.15 -3.56 -1.49
CA SER A 49 -15.82 -3.88 -2.02
C SER A 49 -14.69 -3.01 -1.48
N SER A 50 -14.99 -1.88 -0.82
CA SER A 50 -13.97 -0.97 -0.30
C SER A 50 -13.74 -1.15 1.21
N PHE A 51 -12.60 -0.65 1.71
CA PHE A 51 -12.37 -0.54 3.16
C PHE A 51 -13.48 0.24 3.88
N ALA A 52 -13.97 1.32 3.26
CA ALA A 52 -15.00 2.17 3.82
C ALA A 52 -16.34 1.42 3.98
N ASP A 53 -16.69 0.54 3.05
CA ASP A 53 -17.91 -0.29 3.12
C ASP A 53 -17.93 -1.21 4.36
N TYR A 54 -16.75 -1.60 4.83
CA TYR A 54 -16.56 -2.42 6.04
C TYR A 54 -16.20 -1.59 7.28
N GLY A 55 -16.35 -0.27 7.21
CA GLY A 55 -16.23 0.65 8.33
C GLY A 55 -14.80 1.10 8.66
N PHE A 56 -13.81 0.81 7.80
CA PHE A 56 -12.42 1.26 7.97
C PHE A 56 -12.25 2.68 7.42
N THR A 57 -12.78 3.67 8.14
CA THR A 57 -12.86 5.07 7.69
C THR A 57 -11.80 5.98 8.31
N GLN A 58 -11.12 5.56 9.38
CA GLN A 58 -10.02 6.32 9.97
C GLN A 58 -8.74 6.06 9.17
N VAL A 59 -8.26 7.08 8.46
CA VAL A 59 -7.10 7.00 7.56
C VAL A 59 -5.92 7.75 8.15
N THR A 60 -4.78 7.07 8.33
CA THR A 60 -3.51 7.68 8.77
C THR A 60 -2.42 7.44 7.74
N ARG A 61 -1.81 8.50 7.23
CA ARG A 61 -0.70 8.42 6.26
C ARG A 61 0.62 8.19 6.98
N GLU A 62 1.45 7.29 6.45
CA GLU A 62 2.68 6.80 7.07
C GLU A 62 3.81 6.68 6.03
N GLY A 63 4.20 7.78 5.39
CA GLY A 63 5.23 7.77 4.35
C GLY A 63 4.78 6.98 3.11
N ASP A 64 5.38 5.80 2.91
CA ASP A 64 5.07 4.86 1.81
C ASP A 64 3.86 3.95 2.10
N ALA A 65 3.19 4.18 3.24
CA ALA A 65 2.05 3.39 3.68
C ALA A 65 0.85 4.23 4.12
N VAL A 66 -0.28 3.57 4.23
CA VAL A 66 -1.50 4.08 4.87
C VAL A 66 -2.05 3.06 5.84
N ALA A 67 -2.41 3.50 7.03
CA ALA A 67 -3.16 2.71 8.01
C ALA A 67 -4.65 3.08 7.95
N LEU A 68 -5.49 2.05 8.00
CA LEU A 68 -6.95 2.12 7.93
C LEU A 68 -7.52 1.43 9.16
N GLN A 69 -8.35 2.14 9.91
CA GLN A 69 -8.96 1.64 11.13
C GLN A 69 -10.46 1.93 11.17
N PRO A 70 -11.26 1.07 11.83
CA PRO A 70 -12.62 1.42 12.20
C PRO A 70 -12.63 2.43 13.35
N GLU A 71 -13.75 3.11 13.57
CA GLU A 71 -13.93 4.10 14.64
C GLU A 71 -13.52 3.57 16.03
N ASN A 72 -13.77 2.29 16.28
CA ASN A 72 -13.45 1.65 17.56
C ASN A 72 -11.96 1.29 17.74
N GLY A 73 -11.11 1.46 16.72
CA GLY A 73 -9.68 1.20 16.78
C GLY A 73 -9.28 -0.26 17.04
N ARG A 74 -10.23 -1.21 16.96
CA ARG A 74 -10.01 -2.63 17.32
C ARG A 74 -9.33 -3.45 16.23
N TRP A 75 -9.13 -2.86 15.06
CA TRP A 75 -8.58 -3.54 13.90
C TRP A 75 -7.76 -2.57 13.07
N VAL A 76 -6.73 -3.05 12.40
CA VAL A 76 -5.95 -2.23 11.47
C VAL A 76 -5.64 -3.00 10.20
N PHE A 77 -5.87 -2.33 9.08
CA PHE A 77 -5.20 -2.64 7.82
C PHE A 77 -4.08 -1.63 7.61
N ARG A 78 -2.92 -2.08 7.14
CA ARG A 78 -1.88 -1.18 6.64
C ARG A 78 -1.51 -1.60 5.23
N ILE A 79 -1.59 -0.65 4.30
CA ILE A 79 -1.25 -0.84 2.89
C ILE A 79 0.03 -0.07 2.63
N ARG A 80 1.10 -0.79 2.29
CA ARG A 80 2.40 -0.21 1.93
C ARG A 80 2.69 -0.47 0.46
N LEU A 81 3.13 0.55 -0.26
CA LEU A 81 3.57 0.39 -1.64
C LEU A 81 4.98 -0.20 -1.67
N LEU A 82 5.17 -1.26 -2.45
CA LEU A 82 6.49 -1.88 -2.70
C LEU A 82 7.07 -1.43 -4.05
N GLY A 83 6.22 -0.99 -4.97
CA GLY A 83 6.63 -0.46 -6.27
C GLY A 83 5.67 -0.82 -7.40
N ALA A 84 5.97 -0.33 -8.59
CA ALA A 84 5.23 -0.64 -9.82
C ALA A 84 6.06 -1.55 -10.74
N THR A 85 5.40 -2.38 -11.53
CA THR A 85 6.02 -3.19 -12.58
C THR A 85 5.08 -3.25 -13.78
N GLY A 86 5.39 -2.49 -14.83
CA GLY A 86 4.46 -2.31 -15.96
C GLY A 86 3.15 -1.70 -15.47
N ASP A 87 2.04 -2.35 -15.78
CA ASP A 87 0.68 -1.92 -15.43
C ASP A 87 0.19 -2.47 -14.07
N THR A 88 1.10 -3.04 -13.27
CA THR A 88 0.78 -3.62 -11.96
C THR A 88 1.48 -2.88 -10.83
N LEU A 89 0.85 -2.88 -9.65
CA LEU A 89 1.44 -2.44 -8.40
C LEU A 89 1.67 -3.64 -7.49
N ARG A 90 2.76 -3.59 -6.73
CA ARG A 90 3.02 -4.52 -5.64
C ARG A 90 2.80 -3.78 -4.33
N ILE A 91 1.94 -4.35 -3.48
CA ILE A 91 1.63 -3.81 -2.17
C ILE A 91 1.95 -4.84 -1.10
N CYS A 92 2.23 -4.38 0.12
CA CYS A 92 2.24 -5.19 1.31
C CYS A 92 1.01 -4.87 2.14
N VAL A 93 0.21 -5.88 2.45
CA VAL A 93 -1.00 -5.76 3.26
C VAL A 93 -0.75 -6.39 4.62
N LEU A 94 -0.78 -5.56 5.66
CA LEU A 94 -0.92 -6.00 7.04
C LEU A 94 -2.39 -5.94 7.43
N ASP A 95 -2.88 -6.99 8.07
CA ASP A 95 -4.27 -7.13 8.53
C ASP A 95 -4.23 -7.75 9.93
N ARG A 96 -4.66 -6.98 10.94
CA ARG A 96 -4.38 -7.30 12.34
C ARG A 96 -5.52 -6.90 13.29
N ALA A 97 -5.84 -7.81 14.21
CA ALA A 97 -6.64 -7.53 15.39
C ALA A 97 -5.83 -6.75 16.44
N LEU A 98 -6.43 -5.71 17.02
CA LEU A 98 -5.82 -4.86 18.08
C LEU A 98 -6.54 -4.99 19.43
N ASP A 99 -7.59 -5.80 19.50
CA ASP A 99 -8.47 -5.97 20.66
C ASP A 99 -8.16 -7.23 21.51
N GLY A 100 -6.91 -7.72 21.43
CA GLY A 100 -6.51 -8.96 22.07
C GLY A 100 -6.79 -10.23 21.24
N GLY A 101 -7.39 -10.08 20.05
CA GLY A 101 -7.47 -11.18 19.07
C GLY A 101 -6.10 -11.63 18.56
N THR A 102 -6.02 -12.88 18.08
CA THR A 102 -4.77 -13.48 17.58
C THR A 102 -4.58 -13.32 16.07
N TYR A 103 -5.53 -12.72 15.36
CA TYR A 103 -5.44 -12.57 13.91
C TYR A 103 -4.34 -11.57 13.56
N PHE A 104 -3.38 -12.04 12.78
CA PHE A 104 -2.26 -11.26 12.26
C PHE A 104 -1.79 -11.88 10.95
N THR A 105 -1.88 -11.12 9.86
CA THR A 105 -1.35 -11.54 8.56
C THR A 105 -0.60 -10.39 7.91
N VAL A 106 0.50 -10.72 7.25
CA VAL A 106 1.27 -9.82 6.39
C VAL A 106 1.50 -10.56 5.07
N ALA A 107 1.04 -9.99 3.97
CA ALA A 107 1.13 -10.63 2.66
C ALA A 107 1.44 -9.63 1.55
N PRO A 108 2.38 -9.95 0.64
CA PRO A 108 2.57 -9.18 -0.58
C PRO A 108 1.47 -9.54 -1.59
N ILE A 109 0.91 -8.53 -2.24
CA ILE A 109 -0.16 -8.68 -3.24
C ILE A 109 0.21 -7.89 -4.49
N GLU A 110 0.09 -8.51 -5.65
CA GLU A 110 0.12 -7.81 -6.94
C GLU A 110 -1.30 -7.38 -7.30
N ILE A 111 -1.48 -6.10 -7.62
CA ILE A 111 -2.76 -5.52 -8.01
C ILE A 111 -2.62 -4.85 -9.39
N ALA A 112 -3.71 -4.82 -10.14
CA ALA A 112 -3.84 -4.06 -11.38
C ALA A 112 -5.07 -3.17 -11.30
N GLU A 113 -5.03 -2.04 -11.99
CA GLU A 113 -6.20 -1.18 -12.19
C GLU A 113 -7.04 -1.74 -13.33
N ASP A 114 -8.32 -2.00 -13.07
CA ASP A 114 -9.28 -2.40 -14.10
C ASP A 114 -9.88 -1.17 -14.82
N ASP A 115 -10.68 -1.39 -15.87
CA ASP A 115 -11.31 -0.34 -16.68
C ASP A 115 -12.22 0.62 -15.87
N ASP A 116 -12.68 0.20 -14.68
CA ASP A 116 -13.48 1.00 -13.75
C ASP A 116 -12.64 1.86 -12.80
N GLY A 117 -11.31 1.82 -12.93
CA GLY A 117 -10.37 2.52 -12.07
C GLY A 117 -10.24 1.88 -10.68
N ILE A 118 -10.71 0.65 -10.48
CA ILE A 118 -10.57 -0.08 -9.22
C ILE A 118 -9.35 -0.99 -9.30
N PHE A 119 -8.55 -0.98 -8.24
CA PHE A 119 -7.45 -1.92 -8.09
C PHE A 119 -7.97 -3.27 -7.61
N ARG A 120 -7.61 -4.35 -8.31
CA ARG A 120 -7.92 -5.73 -7.92
C ARG A 120 -6.67 -6.57 -7.90
N ALA A 121 -6.61 -7.52 -6.96
CA ALA A 121 -5.53 -8.49 -6.93
C ALA A 121 -5.52 -9.32 -8.23
N THR A 122 -4.35 -9.47 -8.84
CA THR A 122 -4.19 -10.21 -10.10
C THR A 122 -4.32 -11.73 -9.91
N GLY A 123 -4.32 -12.20 -8.67
CA GLY A 123 -4.26 -13.62 -8.31
C GLY A 123 -2.88 -14.25 -8.50
N ARG A 124 -1.89 -13.50 -8.98
CA ARG A 124 -0.51 -14.00 -9.11
C ARG A 124 0.14 -14.06 -7.73
N GLU A 125 0.70 -15.22 -7.39
CA GLU A 125 1.51 -15.37 -6.19
C GLU A 125 2.82 -14.60 -6.35
N ILE A 126 3.12 -13.75 -5.37
CA ILE A 126 4.37 -13.01 -5.30
C ILE A 126 5.01 -13.20 -3.93
N THR A 127 6.32 -12.96 -3.86
CA THR A 127 7.07 -12.91 -2.61
C THR A 127 7.83 -11.59 -2.56
N SER A 128 7.91 -10.97 -1.38
CA SER A 128 8.78 -9.81 -1.17
C SER A 128 9.49 -9.93 0.18
N GLN A 129 10.79 -9.66 0.21
CA GLN A 129 11.54 -9.58 1.46
C GLN A 129 11.21 -8.30 2.24
N GLU A 130 10.68 -7.29 1.57
CA GLU A 130 10.31 -5.99 2.13
C GLU A 130 8.92 -6.02 2.80
N CYS A 131 8.16 -7.11 2.59
CA CYS A 131 6.86 -7.37 3.18
C CYS A 131 6.99 -8.45 4.27
N ARG A 132 7.46 -8.03 5.45
CA ARG A 132 7.72 -8.90 6.62
C ARG A 132 7.32 -8.21 7.91
#